data_AF-A0A178X925-F1
#
_entry.id   AF-A0A178X925-F1
#
_cell.length_a   1.000
_cell.length_b   1.000
_cell.length_c   1.000
_cell.angle_alpha   90.00
_cell.angle_beta   90.00
_cell.angle_gamma   90.00
#
_symmetry.space_group_name_H-M   'P 1'
#
loop_
_entity.id
_entity.type
_entity.pdbx_description
1 polymer ?
#
loop_
_entity_poly.entity_id
_entity_poly.type
_entity_poly.pdbx_seq_one_letter_code
_entity_poly.pdbx_strand_id
1 'polypeptide(L)'
;MKLEPGHIVDLVESWLPAPSSEVSETLRDLRKRAPSFVPTWLSAVATRTTLPDHLAHEIDEARRRTQLLRTVRDTVVEVVPGAYAIKGHAVADRYPSPLVRTMMDLDLVVTDVDSLWLIAEVLRDQWKAAVQAVIRYPARAGGAFGEHCVIATVVAARDCEFELPLAIDLYTHGFAGDIGTVPARREIGRAPRTLDEHRSGGA
;
A
#
# COMPACT_ATOMS: atom_id res chain seq x y z
N MET A 1 19.35 -21.41 -4.62
CA MET A 1 18.35 -22.29 -5.26
C MET A 1 17.35 -21.39 -5.99
N LYS A 2 17.39 -21.33 -7.32
CA LYS A 2 16.37 -20.60 -8.09
C LYS A 2 15.19 -21.56 -8.27
N LEU A 3 14.01 -21.16 -7.83
CA LEU A 3 12.79 -21.91 -8.09
C LEU A 3 12.40 -21.65 -9.55
N GLU A 4 12.17 -22.70 -10.31
CA GLU A 4 11.68 -22.60 -11.69
C GLU A 4 10.28 -21.95 -11.70
N PRO A 5 9.99 -20.98 -12.58
CA PRO A 5 8.71 -20.27 -12.60
C PRO A 5 7.49 -21.19 -12.66
N GLY A 6 7.57 -22.31 -13.41
CA GLY A 6 6.50 -23.31 -13.49
C GLY A 6 6.21 -23.99 -12.15
N HIS A 7 7.23 -24.32 -11.37
CA HIS A 7 7.07 -24.92 -10.06
C HIS A 7 6.43 -23.97 -9.04
N ILE A 8 6.72 -22.66 -9.13
CA ILE A 8 6.05 -21.65 -8.29
C ILE A 8 4.55 -21.61 -8.60
N VAL A 9 4.20 -21.62 -9.89
CA VAL A 9 2.79 -21.63 -10.31
C VAL A 9 2.10 -22.89 -9.81
N ASP A 10 2.67 -24.08 -10.06
CA ASP A 10 2.08 -25.36 -9.61
C ASP A 10 1.90 -25.42 -8.08
N LEU A 11 2.88 -24.92 -7.32
CA LEU A 11 2.81 -24.86 -5.86
C LEU A 11 1.71 -23.91 -5.39
N VAL A 12 1.61 -22.72 -5.97
CA VAL A 12 0.54 -21.75 -5.65
C VAL A 12 -0.83 -22.34 -6.02
N GLU A 13 -0.93 -22.99 -7.18
CA GLU A 13 -2.15 -23.66 -7.64
C GLU A 13 -2.57 -24.80 -6.69
N SER A 14 -1.62 -25.51 -6.08
CA SER A 14 -1.91 -26.57 -5.09
C SER A 14 -2.52 -26.06 -3.78
N TRP A 15 -2.36 -24.77 -3.47
CA TRP A 15 -2.91 -24.14 -2.26
C TRP A 15 -4.31 -23.54 -2.50
N LEU A 16 -4.80 -23.54 -3.73
CA LEU A 16 -6.13 -23.04 -4.06
C LEU A 16 -7.19 -24.13 -3.80
N PRO A 17 -8.31 -23.80 -3.13
CA PRO A 17 -9.35 -24.78 -2.76
C PRO A 17 -10.06 -25.39 -3.98
N ALA A 18 -10.67 -26.56 -3.77
CA ALA A 18 -11.35 -27.31 -4.81
C ALA A 18 -12.70 -26.65 -5.20
N PRO A 19 -13.22 -26.88 -6.43
CA PRO A 19 -14.35 -26.12 -6.93
C PRO A 19 -15.70 -26.44 -6.26
N SER A 20 -16.47 -25.38 -6.02
CA SER A 20 -17.92 -25.28 -5.80
C SER A 20 -18.56 -25.51 -4.42
N SER A 21 -18.06 -26.38 -3.53
CA SER A 21 -18.58 -26.44 -2.13
C SER A 21 -17.66 -25.74 -1.14
N GLU A 22 -16.35 -25.82 -1.35
CA GLU A 22 -15.34 -25.23 -0.47
C GLU A 22 -15.21 -23.71 -0.63
N VAL A 23 -15.59 -23.16 -1.78
CA VAL A 23 -15.45 -21.72 -2.09
C VAL A 23 -16.25 -20.87 -1.10
N SER A 24 -17.51 -21.19 -0.84
CA SER A 24 -18.36 -20.41 0.06
C SER A 24 -17.92 -20.51 1.53
N GLU A 25 -17.47 -21.68 1.97
CA GLU A 25 -16.97 -21.89 3.33
C GLU A 25 -15.61 -21.20 3.54
N THR A 26 -14.69 -21.36 2.59
CA THR A 26 -13.38 -20.70 2.60
C THR A 26 -13.53 -19.20 2.52
N LEU A 27 -14.41 -18.68 1.66
CA LEU A 27 -14.67 -17.25 1.56
C LEU A 27 -15.23 -16.69 2.87
N ARG A 28 -16.18 -17.39 3.49
CA ARG A 28 -16.74 -16.98 4.80
C ARG A 28 -15.65 -16.90 5.87
N ASP A 29 -14.72 -17.84 5.86
CA ASP A 29 -13.64 -17.90 6.82
C ASP A 29 -12.53 -16.87 6.55
N LEU A 30 -12.17 -16.67 5.28
CA LEU A 30 -11.25 -15.61 4.84
C LEU A 30 -11.78 -14.23 5.19
N ARG A 31 -13.08 -13.97 5.01
CA ARG A 31 -13.71 -12.70 5.42
C ARG A 31 -13.55 -12.42 6.92
N LYS A 32 -13.48 -13.47 7.76
CA LYS A 32 -13.26 -13.32 9.21
C LYS A 32 -11.78 -13.15 9.57
N ARG A 33 -10.90 -13.96 8.96
CA ARG A 33 -9.50 -14.07 9.39
C ARG A 33 -8.54 -13.16 8.63
N ALA A 34 -8.80 -12.91 7.35
CA ALA A 34 -7.93 -12.16 6.45
C ALA A 34 -8.74 -11.41 5.37
N PRO A 35 -9.61 -10.47 5.76
CA PRO A 35 -10.52 -9.80 4.81
C PRO A 35 -9.77 -9.08 3.67
N SER A 36 -8.58 -8.54 3.92
CA SER A 36 -7.76 -7.89 2.89
C SER A 36 -7.23 -8.83 1.81
N PHE A 37 -7.16 -10.14 2.09
CA PHE A 37 -6.72 -11.18 1.16
C PHE A 37 -7.86 -11.70 0.26
N VAL A 38 -9.12 -11.39 0.59
CA VAL A 38 -10.29 -11.91 -0.15
C VAL A 38 -10.24 -11.59 -1.64
N PRO A 39 -9.95 -10.36 -2.10
CA PRO A 39 -9.86 -10.07 -3.53
C PRO A 39 -8.73 -10.83 -4.24
N THR A 40 -7.60 -11.09 -3.56
CA THR A 40 -6.53 -11.93 -4.11
C THR A 40 -7.04 -13.35 -4.34
N TRP A 41 -7.66 -13.93 -3.33
CA TRP A 41 -8.20 -15.29 -3.42
C TRP A 41 -9.31 -15.40 -4.47
N LEU A 42 -10.26 -14.45 -4.51
CA LEU A 42 -11.31 -14.42 -5.53
C LEU A 42 -10.73 -14.30 -6.94
N SER A 43 -9.72 -13.44 -7.15
CA SER A 43 -9.06 -13.31 -8.45
C SER A 43 -8.32 -14.58 -8.89
N ALA A 44 -7.85 -15.39 -7.94
CA ALA A 44 -7.29 -16.71 -8.22
C ALA A 44 -8.39 -17.73 -8.57
N VAL A 45 -9.52 -17.73 -7.87
CA VAL A 45 -10.67 -18.59 -8.23
C VAL A 45 -11.19 -18.25 -9.63
N ALA A 46 -11.24 -16.97 -9.97
CA ALA A 46 -11.70 -16.48 -11.28
C ALA A 46 -10.84 -16.96 -12.46
N THR A 47 -9.61 -17.45 -12.25
CA THR A 47 -8.79 -18.02 -13.33
C THR A 47 -9.25 -19.43 -13.73
N ARG A 48 -10.02 -20.10 -12.87
CA ARG A 48 -10.44 -21.49 -13.04
C ARG A 48 -11.94 -21.64 -13.28
N THR A 49 -12.74 -20.67 -12.85
CA THR A 49 -14.20 -20.72 -12.97
C THR A 49 -14.79 -19.33 -13.09
N THR A 50 -16.00 -19.25 -13.63
CA THR A 50 -16.80 -18.03 -13.64
C THR A 50 -17.34 -17.77 -12.23
N LEU A 51 -17.01 -16.61 -11.68
CA LEU A 51 -17.59 -16.15 -10.42
C LEU A 51 -19.01 -15.57 -10.65
N PRO A 52 -19.92 -15.70 -9.68
CA PRO A 52 -21.13 -14.88 -9.64
C PRO A 52 -20.80 -13.38 -9.67
N ASP A 53 -21.67 -12.58 -10.31
CA ASP A 53 -21.45 -11.14 -10.55
C ASP A 53 -21.08 -10.36 -9.28
N HIS A 54 -21.71 -10.66 -8.16
CA HIS A 54 -21.44 -9.96 -6.89
C HIS A 54 -20.01 -10.21 -6.37
N LEU A 55 -19.43 -11.40 -6.61
CA LEU A 55 -18.04 -11.70 -6.25
C LEU A 55 -17.05 -11.13 -7.26
N ALA A 56 -17.42 -11.10 -8.55
CA ALA A 56 -16.63 -10.42 -9.57
C ALA A 56 -16.52 -8.91 -9.28
N HIS A 57 -17.62 -8.28 -8.85
CA HIS A 57 -17.64 -6.88 -8.45
C HIS A 57 -16.70 -6.57 -7.28
N GLU A 58 -16.49 -7.48 -6.32
CA GLU A 58 -15.50 -7.28 -5.24
C GLU A 58 -14.07 -7.15 -5.77
N ILE A 59 -13.73 -7.90 -6.83
CA ILE A 59 -12.42 -7.79 -7.49
C ILE A 59 -12.30 -6.45 -8.21
N ASP A 60 -13.34 -6.03 -8.93
CA ASP A 60 -13.33 -4.78 -9.68
C ASP A 60 -13.27 -3.56 -8.76
N GLU A 61 -13.95 -3.60 -7.62
CA GLU A 61 -13.86 -2.56 -6.59
C GLU A 61 -12.45 -2.48 -6.00
N ALA A 62 -11.81 -3.64 -5.72
CA ALA A 62 -10.43 -3.66 -5.25
C ALA A 62 -9.45 -3.08 -6.29
N ARG A 63 -9.66 -3.35 -7.58
CA ARG A 63 -8.87 -2.75 -8.68
C ARG A 63 -9.09 -1.25 -8.77
N ARG A 64 -10.35 -0.80 -8.76
CA ARG A 64 -10.73 0.62 -8.82
C ARG A 64 -10.08 1.39 -7.67
N ARG A 65 -10.19 0.87 -6.44
CA ARG A 65 -9.59 1.49 -5.26
C ARG A 65 -8.06 1.57 -5.35
N THR A 66 -7.42 0.48 -5.79
CA THR A 66 -5.96 0.46 -5.98
C THR A 66 -5.53 1.48 -7.03
N GLN A 67 -6.28 1.61 -8.12
CA GLN A 67 -6.00 2.60 -9.15
C GLN A 67 -6.17 4.03 -8.63
N LEU A 68 -7.20 4.31 -7.83
CA LEU A 68 -7.38 5.61 -7.19
C LEU A 68 -6.20 5.98 -6.30
N LEU A 69 -5.72 5.03 -5.49
CA LEU A 69 -4.54 5.25 -4.63
C LEU A 69 -3.26 5.52 -5.44
N ARG A 70 -3.10 4.89 -6.61
CA ARG A 70 -2.01 5.21 -7.55
C ARG A 70 -2.13 6.64 -8.07
N THR A 71 -3.32 7.05 -8.49
CA THR A 71 -3.55 8.44 -8.94
C THR A 71 -3.20 9.44 -7.84
N VAL A 72 -3.65 9.21 -6.60
CA VAL A 72 -3.30 10.07 -5.46
C VAL A 72 -1.78 10.12 -5.27
N ARG A 73 -1.13 8.95 -5.27
CA ARG A 73 0.32 8.83 -5.13
C ARG A 73 1.09 9.57 -6.23
N ASP A 74 0.64 9.51 -7.47
CA ASP A 74 1.32 10.18 -8.58
C ASP A 74 1.15 11.70 -8.47
N THR A 75 -0.05 12.19 -8.16
CA THR A 75 -0.30 13.64 -7.94
C THR A 75 0.54 14.21 -6.81
N VAL A 76 0.63 13.54 -5.66
CA VAL A 76 1.40 14.07 -4.52
C VAL A 76 2.91 14.02 -4.77
N VAL A 77 3.40 13.02 -5.52
CA VAL A 77 4.82 12.92 -5.90
C VAL A 77 5.22 14.01 -6.91
N GLU A 78 4.31 14.43 -7.79
CA GLU A 78 4.53 15.58 -8.68
C GLU A 78 4.73 16.88 -7.90
N VAL A 79 3.98 17.08 -6.81
CA VAL A 79 4.05 18.30 -5.97
C VAL A 79 5.23 18.25 -4.99
N VAL A 80 5.54 17.08 -4.43
CA VAL A 80 6.66 16.87 -3.50
C VAL A 80 7.63 15.86 -4.09
N PRO A 81 8.57 16.31 -4.95
CA PRO A 81 9.60 15.46 -5.52
C PRO A 81 10.45 14.82 -4.40
N GLY A 82 10.41 13.50 -4.31
CA GLY A 82 11.11 12.74 -3.27
C GLY A 82 10.18 12.07 -2.26
N ALA A 83 8.89 12.41 -2.26
CA ALA A 83 7.88 11.59 -1.61
C ALA A 83 7.87 10.19 -2.23
N TYR A 84 7.68 9.15 -1.42
CA TYR A 84 7.59 7.79 -1.95
C TYR A 84 6.64 6.92 -1.13
N ALA A 85 5.94 6.02 -1.83
CA ALA A 85 5.00 5.11 -1.20
C ALA A 85 5.73 3.88 -0.63
N ILE A 86 5.27 3.41 0.53
CA ILE A 86 5.78 2.22 1.21
C ILE A 86 4.68 1.15 1.36
N LYS A 87 5.02 0.04 2.05
CA LYS A 87 4.11 -1.06 2.41
C LYS A 87 3.28 -1.56 1.22
N GLY A 88 1.94 -1.48 1.31
CA GLY A 88 0.99 -2.07 0.37
C GLY A 88 1.22 -1.63 -1.06
N HIS A 89 1.45 -0.33 -1.28
CA HIS A 89 1.72 0.21 -2.60
C HIS A 89 3.03 -0.32 -3.18
N ALA A 90 4.09 -0.40 -2.37
CA ALA A 90 5.42 -0.80 -2.84
C ALA A 90 5.50 -2.26 -3.33
N VAL A 91 4.49 -3.08 -3.01
CA VAL A 91 4.43 -4.50 -3.39
C VAL A 91 3.22 -4.85 -4.26
N ALA A 92 2.28 -3.94 -4.47
CA ALA A 92 1.08 -4.22 -5.26
C ALA A 92 1.41 -4.63 -6.69
N ASP A 93 2.38 -3.96 -7.32
CA ASP A 93 2.81 -4.26 -8.70
C ASP A 93 3.66 -5.53 -8.81
N ARG A 94 3.95 -6.20 -7.68
CA ARG A 94 4.69 -7.47 -7.65
C ARG A 94 3.77 -8.68 -7.62
N TYR A 95 2.44 -8.49 -7.55
CA TYR A 95 1.50 -9.60 -7.66
C TYR A 95 1.44 -10.06 -9.12
N PRO A 96 1.52 -11.37 -9.38
CA PRO A 96 1.45 -11.87 -10.75
C PRO A 96 0.04 -11.63 -11.30
N SER A 97 -0.04 -11.20 -12.56
CA SER A 97 -1.33 -11.12 -13.27
C SER A 97 -1.96 -12.53 -13.35
N PRO A 98 -3.29 -12.69 -13.14
CA PRO A 98 -4.32 -11.66 -12.94
C PRO A 98 -4.65 -11.36 -11.46
N LEU A 99 -3.79 -11.77 -10.52
CA LEU A 99 -4.06 -11.66 -9.09
C LEU A 99 -4.16 -10.20 -8.64
N VAL A 100 -5.17 -9.91 -7.83
CA VAL A 100 -5.44 -8.57 -7.32
C VAL A 100 -5.00 -8.47 -5.86
N ARG A 101 -4.14 -7.50 -5.53
CA ARG A 101 -3.87 -7.11 -4.15
C ARG A 101 -4.76 -5.94 -3.77
N THR A 102 -5.53 -6.07 -2.70
CA THR A 102 -6.28 -4.94 -2.13
C THR A 102 -5.32 -3.95 -1.48
N MET A 103 -5.50 -2.67 -1.77
CA MET A 103 -4.90 -1.58 -1.02
C MET A 103 -6.01 -0.77 -0.35
N MET A 104 -5.96 -0.71 0.97
CA MET A 104 -6.96 0.01 1.77
C MET A 104 -6.54 1.44 2.05
N ASP A 105 -5.25 1.68 2.14
CA ASP A 105 -4.61 2.93 2.50
C ASP A 105 -3.39 3.18 1.61
N LEU A 106 -2.89 4.41 1.67
CA LEU A 106 -1.63 4.82 1.06
C LEU A 106 -0.70 5.39 2.13
N ASP A 107 0.42 4.73 2.33
CA ASP A 107 1.49 5.21 3.19
C ASP A 107 2.56 5.92 2.35
N LEU A 108 2.80 7.21 2.63
CA LEU A 108 3.81 8.02 1.95
C LEU A 108 4.86 8.51 2.93
N VAL A 109 6.11 8.43 2.51
CA VAL A 109 7.24 8.97 3.25
C VAL A 109 7.70 10.26 2.58
N VAL A 110 7.94 11.30 3.37
CA VAL A 110 8.45 12.61 2.96
C VAL A 110 9.69 12.97 3.76
N THR A 111 10.45 13.96 3.29
CA THR A 111 11.74 14.34 3.87
C THR A 111 11.63 15.21 5.12
N ASP A 112 10.52 15.94 5.27
CA ASP A 112 10.33 16.97 6.29
C ASP A 112 8.83 17.26 6.52
N VAL A 113 8.58 18.06 7.56
CA VAL A 113 7.21 18.40 8.02
C VAL A 113 6.52 19.35 7.06
N ASP A 114 7.24 20.24 6.40
CA ASP A 114 6.65 21.21 5.46
C ASP A 114 6.09 20.49 4.23
N SER A 115 6.84 19.52 3.71
CA SER A 115 6.40 18.60 2.65
C SER A 115 5.15 17.81 3.02
N LEU A 116 5.04 17.36 4.28
CA LEU A 116 3.85 16.68 4.79
C LEU A 116 2.63 17.59 4.72
N TRP A 117 2.76 18.83 5.17
CA TRP A 117 1.65 19.79 5.16
C TRP A 117 1.27 20.22 3.75
N LEU A 118 2.25 20.40 2.87
CA LEU A 118 2.01 20.67 1.45
C LEU A 118 1.17 19.54 0.81
N ILE A 119 1.47 18.27 1.09
CA ILE A 119 0.65 17.16 0.61
C ILE A 119 -0.74 17.19 1.24
N ALA A 120 -0.88 17.48 2.54
CA ALA A 120 -2.18 17.60 3.17
C ALA A 120 -3.06 18.69 2.52
N GLU A 121 -2.48 19.80 2.09
CA GLU A 121 -3.17 20.86 1.34
C GLU A 121 -3.60 20.39 -0.05
N VAL A 122 -2.74 19.70 -0.79
CA VAL A 122 -3.10 19.08 -2.09
C VAL A 122 -4.27 18.10 -1.92
N LEU A 123 -4.22 17.26 -0.89
CA LEU A 123 -5.28 16.29 -0.59
C LEU A 123 -6.59 16.97 -0.20
N ARG A 124 -6.52 18.06 0.56
CA ARG A 124 -7.69 18.91 0.88
C ARG A 124 -8.32 19.46 -0.40
N ASP A 125 -7.51 20.03 -1.29
CA ASP A 125 -8.02 20.78 -2.44
C ASP A 125 -8.57 19.86 -3.54
N GLN A 126 -7.93 18.71 -3.78
CA GLN A 126 -8.33 17.80 -4.86
C GLN A 126 -9.28 16.68 -4.41
N TRP A 127 -9.18 16.21 -3.17
CA TRP A 127 -9.98 15.10 -2.63
C TRP A 127 -10.89 15.49 -1.46
N LYS A 128 -11.03 16.79 -1.17
CA LYS A 128 -11.79 17.31 -0.02
C LYS A 128 -11.38 16.63 1.29
N ALA A 129 -10.11 16.28 1.38
CA ALA A 129 -9.60 15.51 2.50
C ALA A 129 -9.43 16.37 3.75
N ALA A 130 -9.49 15.72 4.91
CA ALA A 130 -9.27 16.35 6.21
C ALA A 130 -8.24 15.56 7.02
N VAL A 131 -7.41 16.28 7.77
CA VAL A 131 -6.48 15.70 8.73
C VAL A 131 -7.30 15.17 9.92
N GLN A 132 -7.21 13.88 10.20
CA GLN A 132 -7.93 13.23 11.29
C GLN A 132 -7.05 13.02 12.52
N ALA A 133 -5.74 12.83 12.32
CA ALA A 133 -4.79 12.64 13.39
C ALA A 133 -3.41 13.18 13.00
N VAL A 134 -2.70 13.71 13.99
CA VAL A 134 -1.29 14.06 13.90
C VAL A 134 -0.60 13.50 15.11
N ILE A 135 0.44 12.70 14.90
CA ILE A 135 1.21 12.10 15.98
C ILE A 135 2.68 12.44 15.81
N ARG A 136 3.33 12.78 16.93
CA ARG A 136 4.73 13.14 16.98
C ARG A 136 5.44 12.29 18.02
N TYR A 137 6.50 11.60 17.60
CA TYR A 137 7.35 10.80 18.48
C TYR A 137 8.79 11.25 18.38
N PRO A 138 9.58 11.18 19.46
CA PRO A 138 11.00 11.43 19.38
C PRO A 138 11.69 10.29 18.61
N ALA A 139 12.44 10.63 17.57
CA ALA A 139 13.23 9.70 16.77
C ALA A 139 14.63 9.55 17.37
N ARG A 140 15.08 8.30 17.44
CA ARG A 140 16.42 7.95 17.92
C ARG A 140 17.40 7.99 16.75
N ALA A 141 18.22 9.02 16.67
CA ALA A 141 19.29 9.14 15.68
C ALA A 141 20.62 8.79 16.37
N GLY A 142 21.31 7.74 15.93
CA GLY A 142 22.65 7.41 16.42
C GLY A 142 22.75 7.15 17.94
N GLY A 143 21.66 6.79 18.62
CA GLY A 143 21.65 6.47 20.06
C GLY A 143 21.11 7.57 20.98
N ALA A 144 20.96 8.82 20.49
CA ALA A 144 20.35 9.94 21.22
C ALA A 144 19.01 10.37 20.60
N PHE A 145 18.15 11.01 21.40
CA PHE A 145 16.97 11.70 20.87
C PHE A 145 17.40 13.03 20.26
N GLY A 146 17.05 13.29 19.00
CA GLY A 146 17.48 14.50 18.30
C GLY A 146 16.53 15.02 17.21
N GLU A 147 15.68 14.18 16.64
CA GLU A 147 14.71 14.56 15.62
C GLU A 147 13.34 14.00 15.97
N HIS A 148 12.26 14.48 15.35
CA HIS A 148 10.92 13.95 15.59
C HIS A 148 10.37 13.26 14.35
N CYS A 149 9.82 12.07 14.53
CA CYS A 149 8.94 11.46 13.54
C CYS A 149 7.55 12.08 13.71
N VAL A 150 7.08 12.75 12.66
CA VAL A 150 5.70 13.21 12.50
C VAL A 150 4.98 12.26 11.55
N ILE A 151 3.77 11.87 11.97
CA ILE A 151 2.81 11.10 11.20
C ILE A 151 1.52 11.92 11.12
N ALA A 152 0.94 12.07 9.94
CA ALA A 152 -0.38 12.65 9.77
C ALA A 152 -1.29 11.71 8.97
N THR A 153 -2.45 11.41 9.52
CA THR A 153 -3.49 10.65 8.84
C THR A 153 -4.47 11.61 8.20
N VAL A 154 -4.50 11.61 6.87
CA VAL A 154 -5.37 12.44 6.04
C VAL A 154 -6.43 11.54 5.41
N VAL A 155 -7.70 11.91 5.57
CA VAL A 155 -8.82 11.09 5.09
C VAL A 155 -9.61 11.87 4.05
N ALA A 156 -9.69 11.33 2.83
CA ALA A 156 -10.49 11.91 1.76
C ALA A 156 -11.98 11.87 2.09
N ALA A 157 -12.73 12.85 1.57
CA ALA A 157 -14.17 12.80 1.61
C ALA A 157 -14.68 11.56 0.85
N ARG A 158 -15.82 11.04 1.30
CA ARG A 158 -16.48 9.90 0.66
C ARG A 158 -17.68 10.39 -0.14
N ASP A 159 -17.89 9.81 -1.32
CA ASP A 159 -19.07 10.09 -2.12
C ASP A 159 -20.31 9.34 -1.59
N CYS A 160 -20.08 8.21 -0.89
CA CYS A 160 -21.13 7.40 -0.28
C CYS A 160 -20.78 7.02 1.18
N GLU A 161 -21.80 7.00 2.05
CA GLU A 161 -21.65 6.70 3.49
C GLU A 161 -21.09 5.30 3.77
N PHE A 162 -21.38 4.34 2.88
CA PHE A 162 -20.97 2.94 3.01
C PHE A 162 -19.60 2.64 2.40
N GLU A 163 -18.99 3.58 1.67
CA GLU A 163 -17.63 3.41 1.17
C GLU A 163 -16.63 3.53 2.32
N LEU A 164 -15.59 2.68 2.29
CA LEU A 164 -14.49 2.83 3.22
C LEU A 164 -13.67 4.07 2.84
N PRO A 165 -13.39 4.97 3.80
CA PRO A 165 -12.67 6.20 3.52
C PRO A 165 -11.31 5.95 2.89
N LEU A 166 -10.86 6.84 2.01
CA LEU A 166 -9.48 6.79 1.50
C LEU A 166 -8.57 7.41 2.56
N ALA A 167 -7.81 6.56 3.26
CA ALA A 167 -6.83 6.99 4.24
C ALA A 167 -5.45 7.11 3.58
N ILE A 168 -4.80 8.25 3.79
CA ILE A 168 -3.42 8.52 3.41
C ILE A 168 -2.65 8.86 4.67
N ASP A 169 -1.67 8.02 5.00
CA ASP A 169 -0.76 8.26 6.10
C ASP A 169 0.55 8.85 5.58
N LEU A 170 0.88 10.04 6.08
CA LEU A 170 2.10 10.78 5.73
C LEU A 170 3.10 10.63 6.85
N TYR A 171 4.31 10.18 6.53
CA TYR A 171 5.38 9.94 7.48
C TYR A 171 6.62 10.75 7.11
N THR A 172 7.23 11.40 8.08
CA THR A 172 8.58 11.98 7.89
C THR A 172 9.71 10.93 7.96
N HIS A 173 9.37 9.67 8.28
CA HIS A 173 10.32 8.57 8.41
C HIS A 173 9.71 7.29 7.83
N GLY A 174 10.44 6.56 6.99
CA GLY A 174 9.95 5.31 6.37
C GLY A 174 9.68 4.14 7.31
N PHE A 175 10.16 4.22 8.55
CA PHE A 175 9.70 3.37 9.63
C PHE A 175 9.82 4.14 10.94
N ALA A 176 8.68 4.45 11.56
CA ALA A 176 8.66 4.76 12.98
C ALA A 176 9.05 3.47 13.69
N GLY A 177 10.16 3.48 14.43
CA GLY A 177 10.60 2.33 15.22
C GLY A 177 9.52 1.82 16.19
N ASP A 178 9.86 0.86 17.05
CA ASP A 178 8.96 0.44 18.14
C ASP A 178 8.91 1.44 19.30
N ILE A 179 9.42 2.67 19.11
CA ILE A 179 9.56 3.73 20.13
C ILE A 179 10.55 3.35 21.25
N GLY A 180 11.12 2.14 21.23
CA GLY A 180 12.00 1.59 22.26
C GLY A 180 13.33 1.07 21.71
N THR A 181 13.33 -0.18 21.24
CA THR A 181 14.55 -0.93 20.88
C THR A 181 14.98 -0.75 19.42
N VAL A 182 14.05 -0.46 18.52
CA VAL A 182 14.29 -0.30 17.09
C VAL A 182 14.29 1.20 16.76
N PRO A 183 15.42 1.78 16.31
CA PRO A 183 15.46 3.17 15.90
C PRO A 183 14.56 3.45 14.69
N ALA A 184 13.97 4.64 14.65
CA ALA A 184 13.29 5.12 13.45
C ALA A 184 14.30 5.26 12.30
N ARG A 185 13.86 5.01 11.07
CA ARG A 185 14.72 5.10 9.87
C ARG A 185 14.07 5.97 8.82
N ARG A 186 14.86 6.87 8.22
CA ARG A 186 14.36 7.78 7.18
C ARG A 186 14.08 7.09 5.85
N GLU A 187 14.85 6.07 5.46
CA GLU A 187 14.85 5.57 4.07
C GLU A 187 14.38 4.10 3.87
N ILE A 188 13.57 3.53 4.77
CA ILE A 188 13.05 2.16 4.53
C ILE A 188 12.05 2.16 3.37
N GLY A 189 12.12 1.13 2.52
CA GLY A 189 11.11 0.84 1.50
C GLY A 189 11.27 1.62 0.20
N ARG A 190 12.28 2.49 0.09
CA ARG A 190 12.62 3.15 -1.18
C ARG A 190 13.04 2.08 -2.19
N ALA A 191 12.44 2.11 -3.39
CA ALA A 191 12.92 1.28 -4.48
C ALA A 191 14.42 1.58 -4.68
N PRO A 192 15.27 0.56 -4.90
CA PRO A 192 16.66 0.80 -5.24
C PRO A 192 16.72 1.77 -6.43
N ARG A 193 17.53 2.83 -6.33
CA ARG A 193 17.83 3.64 -7.51
C ARG A 193 18.41 2.68 -8.54
N THR A 194 17.82 2.63 -9.74
CA THR A 194 18.41 1.90 -10.87
C THR A 194 19.84 2.40 -11.04
N LEU A 195 20.79 1.47 -11.12
CA LEU A 195 22.25 1.70 -11.10
C LEU A 195 22.80 2.46 -12.33
N ASP A 196 21.97 3.20 -13.07
CA ASP A 196 22.36 3.81 -14.35
C ASP A 196 22.92 5.23 -14.25
N GLU A 197 22.97 5.85 -13.07
CA GLU A 197 23.47 7.24 -12.92
C GLU A 197 24.94 7.36 -12.49
N HIS A 198 25.71 6.26 -12.44
CA HIS A 198 27.14 6.29 -12.07
C HIS A 198 28.15 6.17 -13.22
N ARG A 199 27.75 6.42 -14.47
CA ARG A 199 28.67 6.40 -15.63
C ARG A 199 28.84 7.73 -16.39
N SER A 200 28.57 8.87 -15.76
CA SER A 200 28.82 10.18 -16.38
C SER A 200 29.37 11.19 -15.38
N GLY A 201 30.54 10.86 -14.82
CA GLY A 201 31.27 11.75 -13.90
C GLY A 201 32.76 11.43 -13.81
N GLY A 202 33.39 11.20 -14.97
CA GLY A 202 34.83 10.96 -15.08
C GLY A 202 35.36 11.43 -16.43
N ALA A 203 35.69 12.71 -16.50
CA ALA A 203 36.64 13.29 -17.45
C ALA A 203 37.42 14.36 -16.68
#